data_AF-A0A3R9WTP8-F1
#
_entry.id   AF-A0A3R9WTP8-F1
#
_cell.length_a   1.000
_cell.length_b   1.000
_cell.length_c   1.000
_cell.angle_alpha   90.00
_cell.angle_beta   90.00
_cell.angle_gamma   90.00
#
_symmetry.space_group_name_H-M   'P 1'
#
loop_
_entity.id
_entity.type
_entity.pdbx_description
1 polymer ?
#
loop_
_entity_poly.entity_id
_entity_poly.type
_entity_poly.pdbx_seq_one_letter_code
_entity_poly.pdbx_strand_id
1 'polypeptide(L)'
;MQILDRLIRAETPARTDKLYFSPGSLPETLFYGAMAAKMKKEAVMLDGSLAEAHWLRGFALVDLDRSDAAKGDLDRAVQLAPLNSRYLAERGEWYKNRRDWERSYADFDQAVTAAGLSSGERTGRDKARALRGMAFARVEQDRLDDARKLLNQALAADPGNERTKADLADLAARKKR
;
A
#
# COMPACT_ATOMS: atom_id res chain seq x y z
N MET A 1 16.97 -8.71 -10.19
CA MET A 1 16.06 -8.29 -11.28
C MET A 1 15.75 -9.42 -12.27
N GLN A 2 16.75 -10.11 -12.85
CA GLN A 2 16.52 -11.12 -13.91
C GLN A 2 15.53 -12.26 -13.56
N ILE A 3 15.48 -12.71 -12.30
CA ILE A 3 14.51 -13.73 -11.84
C ILE A 3 13.08 -13.15 -11.83
N LEU A 4 12.90 -11.94 -11.29
CA LEU A 4 11.60 -11.25 -11.26
C LEU A 4 11.10 -10.98 -12.69
N ASP A 5 11.99 -10.58 -13.60
CA ASP A 5 11.64 -10.31 -14.99
C ASP A 5 11.16 -11.57 -15.72
N ARG A 6 11.75 -12.74 -15.44
CA ARG A 6 11.30 -14.01 -16.00
C ARG A 6 9.92 -14.40 -15.47
N LEU A 7 9.70 -14.28 -14.16
CA LEU A 7 8.43 -14.64 -13.53
C LEU A 7 7.29 -13.75 -14.05
N ILE A 8 7.51 -12.44 -14.08
CA ILE A 8 6.53 -11.48 -14.62
C ILE A 8 6.18 -11.80 -16.06
N ARG A 9 7.17 -12.09 -16.92
CA ARG A 9 6.91 -12.42 -18.34
C ARG A 9 6.13 -13.72 -18.53
N ALA A 10 6.38 -14.72 -17.71
CA ALA A 10 5.72 -16.03 -17.83
C ALA A 10 4.23 -15.96 -17.47
N GLU A 11 3.85 -15.07 -16.54
CA GLU A 11 2.51 -15.06 -15.95
C GLU A 11 1.69 -13.80 -16.28
N THR A 12 2.21 -12.90 -17.13
CA THR A 12 1.46 -11.71 -17.57
C THR A 12 0.28 -12.13 -18.45
N PRO A 13 -0.97 -11.86 -18.06
CA PRO A 13 -2.12 -12.28 -18.84
C PRO A 13 -2.26 -11.50 -20.14
N ALA A 14 -2.61 -12.20 -21.22
CA ALA A 14 -2.70 -11.62 -22.57
C ALA A 14 -4.08 -11.01 -22.93
N ARG A 15 -5.12 -11.20 -22.10
CA ARG A 15 -6.49 -10.76 -22.40
C ARG A 15 -7.02 -9.76 -21.37
N THR A 16 -7.79 -8.77 -21.82
CA THR A 16 -8.27 -7.62 -21.01
C THR A 16 -9.73 -7.74 -20.54
N ASP A 17 -10.43 -8.79 -20.97
CA ASP A 17 -11.84 -9.03 -20.63
C ASP A 17 -12.05 -9.61 -19.23
N LYS A 18 -11.03 -10.29 -18.69
CA LYS A 18 -11.03 -10.89 -17.34
C LYS A 18 -10.36 -10.00 -16.30
N LEU A 19 -10.75 -10.19 -15.04
CA LEU A 19 -10.03 -9.65 -13.89
C LEU A 19 -9.02 -10.68 -13.41
N TYR A 20 -7.78 -10.24 -13.21
CA TYR A 20 -6.70 -11.09 -12.75
C TYR A 20 -6.29 -10.67 -11.35
N PHE A 21 -6.28 -11.63 -10.44
CA PHE A 21 -5.89 -11.42 -9.06
C PHE A 21 -4.83 -12.43 -8.65
N SER A 22 -4.00 -12.06 -7.68
CA SER A 22 -2.92 -12.87 -7.11
C SER A 22 -3.15 -12.88 -5.60
N PRO A 23 -4.12 -13.67 -5.11
CA PRO A 23 -4.47 -13.70 -3.70
C PRO A 23 -3.36 -14.34 -2.86
N GLY A 24 -3.04 -13.72 -1.74
CA GLY A 24 -2.09 -14.27 -0.76
C GLY A 24 -2.73 -15.24 0.23
N SER A 25 -4.05 -15.35 0.25
CA SER A 25 -4.80 -16.15 1.22
C SER A 25 -6.19 -16.53 0.72
N LEU A 26 -6.81 -17.56 1.33
CA LEU A 26 -8.18 -17.95 1.00
C LEU A 26 -9.23 -16.82 1.20
N PRO A 27 -9.18 -16.02 2.29
CA PRO A 27 -10.06 -14.86 2.44
C PRO A 27 -9.94 -13.86 1.28
N GLU A 28 -8.72 -13.57 0.82
CA GLU A 28 -8.51 -12.71 -0.36
C GLU A 28 -9.12 -13.34 -1.62
N THR A 29 -8.91 -14.64 -1.85
CA THR A 29 -9.50 -15.36 -2.99
C THR A 29 -11.02 -15.24 -3.02
N LEU A 30 -11.68 -15.47 -1.87
CA LEU A 30 -13.14 -15.35 -1.75
C LEU A 30 -13.60 -13.91 -1.99
N PHE A 31 -12.91 -12.94 -1.44
CA PHE A 31 -13.23 -11.52 -1.63
C PHE A 31 -13.09 -11.10 -3.10
N TYR A 32 -11.99 -11.48 -3.76
CA TYR A 32 -11.76 -11.17 -5.16
C TYR A 32 -12.78 -11.85 -6.08
N GLY A 33 -13.16 -13.10 -5.78
CA GLY A 33 -14.26 -13.78 -6.46
C GLY A 33 -15.59 -13.02 -6.34
N ALA A 34 -15.93 -12.57 -5.12
CA ALA A 34 -17.14 -11.77 -4.88
C ALA A 34 -17.09 -10.40 -5.58
N MET A 35 -15.93 -9.73 -5.58
CA MET A 35 -15.71 -8.48 -6.29
C MET A 35 -15.96 -8.65 -7.80
N ALA A 36 -15.38 -9.68 -8.41
CA ALA A 36 -15.55 -9.97 -9.83
C ALA A 36 -17.01 -10.30 -10.17
N ALA A 37 -17.68 -11.11 -9.34
CA ALA A 37 -19.09 -11.43 -9.51
C ALA A 37 -19.98 -10.17 -9.46
N LYS A 38 -19.72 -9.26 -8.50
CA LYS A 38 -20.42 -7.95 -8.42
C LYS A 38 -20.21 -7.11 -9.68
N MET A 39 -19.02 -7.16 -10.26
CA MET A 39 -18.68 -6.46 -11.50
C MET A 39 -19.17 -7.19 -12.77
N LYS A 40 -19.81 -8.36 -12.64
CA LYS A 40 -20.20 -9.24 -13.75
C LYS A 40 -19.02 -9.57 -14.68
N LYS A 41 -17.84 -9.76 -14.09
CA LYS A 41 -16.62 -10.16 -14.80
C LYS A 41 -16.13 -11.51 -14.31
N GLU A 42 -15.47 -12.24 -15.20
CA GLU A 42 -14.75 -13.45 -14.81
C GLU A 42 -13.47 -13.08 -14.06
N ALA A 43 -13.19 -13.79 -12.97
CA ALA A 43 -11.97 -13.66 -12.18
C ALA A 43 -11.05 -14.84 -12.45
N VAL A 44 -9.77 -14.57 -12.68
CA VAL A 44 -8.72 -15.58 -12.76
C VAL A 44 -7.78 -15.35 -11.58
N MET A 45 -7.67 -16.36 -10.72
CA MET A 45 -6.70 -16.38 -9.63
C MET A 45 -5.38 -16.91 -10.18
N LEU A 46 -4.36 -16.06 -10.14
CA LEU A 46 -2.98 -16.34 -10.49
C LEU A 46 -2.21 -16.76 -9.24
N ASP A 47 -0.98 -17.23 -9.44
CA ASP A 47 -0.06 -17.50 -8.34
C ASP A 47 0.19 -16.22 -7.53
N GLY A 48 0.25 -16.36 -6.20
CA GLY A 48 0.47 -15.25 -5.26
C GLY A 48 1.81 -14.54 -5.45
N SER A 49 2.80 -15.23 -6.01
CA SER A 49 4.15 -14.71 -6.23
C SER A 49 4.22 -13.67 -7.35
N LEU A 50 3.24 -13.61 -8.26
CA LEU A 50 3.25 -12.63 -9.34
C LEU A 50 3.11 -11.19 -8.83
N ALA A 51 2.16 -10.94 -7.93
CA ALA A 51 2.00 -9.62 -7.33
C ALA A 51 3.22 -9.25 -6.47
N GLU A 52 3.77 -10.24 -5.74
CA GLU A 52 4.97 -10.04 -4.94
C GLU A 52 6.20 -9.71 -5.81
N ALA A 53 6.35 -10.35 -6.97
CA ALA A 53 7.44 -10.07 -7.89
C ALA A 53 7.37 -8.67 -8.47
N HIS A 54 6.18 -8.21 -8.85
CA HIS A 54 5.97 -6.82 -9.24
C HIS A 54 6.31 -5.87 -8.09
N TRP A 55 5.81 -6.12 -6.88
CA TRP A 55 6.09 -5.30 -5.71
C TRP A 55 7.60 -5.22 -5.40
N LEU A 56 8.29 -6.36 -5.33
CA LEU A 56 9.74 -6.43 -5.08
C LEU A 56 10.54 -5.68 -6.14
N ARG A 57 10.15 -5.80 -7.42
CA ARG A 57 10.81 -5.08 -8.51
C ARG A 57 10.60 -3.58 -8.40
N GLY A 58 9.37 -3.15 -8.14
CA GLY A 58 9.02 -1.74 -7.92
C GLY A 58 9.74 -1.14 -6.72
N PHE A 59 9.75 -1.84 -5.59
CA PHE A 59 10.46 -1.43 -4.38
C PHE A 59 11.96 -1.26 -4.64
N ALA A 60 12.61 -2.25 -5.25
CA ALA A 60 14.02 -2.16 -5.59
C ALA A 60 14.32 -1.02 -6.58
N LEU A 61 13.41 -0.71 -7.50
CA LEU A 61 13.57 0.42 -8.41
C LEU A 61 13.47 1.77 -7.68
N VAL A 62 12.63 1.89 -6.64
CA VAL A 62 12.60 3.09 -5.78
C VAL A 62 13.93 3.25 -5.05
N ASP A 63 14.45 2.18 -4.44
CA ASP A 63 15.74 2.21 -3.71
C ASP A 63 16.93 2.54 -4.62
N LEU A 64 16.84 2.21 -5.91
CA LEU A 64 17.85 2.52 -6.93
C LEU A 64 17.67 3.92 -7.56
N ASP A 65 16.81 4.78 -7.00
CA ASP A 65 16.46 6.11 -7.51
C ASP A 65 15.85 6.09 -8.93
N ARG A 66 15.30 4.94 -9.34
CA ARG A 66 14.61 4.73 -10.62
C ARG A 66 13.09 4.77 -10.43
N SER A 67 12.62 5.76 -9.68
CA SER A 67 11.22 5.86 -9.26
C SER A 67 10.22 5.90 -10.42
N ASP A 68 10.55 6.51 -11.57
CA ASP A 68 9.64 6.50 -12.73
C ASP A 68 9.38 5.08 -13.27
N ALA A 69 10.39 4.22 -13.22
CA ALA A 69 10.26 2.82 -13.65
C ALA A 69 9.50 1.98 -12.61
N ALA A 70 9.53 2.36 -11.34
CA ALA A 70 8.85 1.63 -10.26
C ALA A 70 7.31 1.72 -10.34
N LYS A 71 6.78 2.83 -10.88
CA LYS A 71 5.33 3.10 -10.85
C LYS A 71 4.51 1.97 -11.47
N GLY A 72 4.90 1.51 -12.67
CA GLY A 72 4.18 0.46 -13.38
C GLY A 72 4.15 -0.87 -12.61
N ASP A 73 5.22 -1.16 -11.89
CA ASP A 73 5.32 -2.35 -11.05
C ASP A 73 4.46 -2.25 -9.78
N LEU A 74 4.49 -1.11 -9.09
CA LEU A 74 3.65 -0.88 -7.93
C LEU A 74 2.16 -0.87 -8.31
N ASP A 75 1.80 -0.24 -9.44
CA ASP A 75 0.44 -0.26 -9.98
C ASP A 75 -0.01 -1.70 -10.26
N ARG A 76 0.86 -2.52 -10.87
CA ARG A 76 0.52 -3.89 -11.22
C ARG A 76 0.39 -4.78 -9.98
N ALA A 77 1.24 -4.60 -8.97
CA ALA A 77 1.13 -5.30 -7.69
C ALA A 77 -0.22 -4.99 -7.00
N VAL A 78 -0.61 -3.71 -6.93
CA VAL A 78 -1.90 -3.29 -6.37
C VAL A 78 -3.08 -3.78 -7.21
N GLN A 79 -2.98 -3.78 -8.54
CA GLN A 79 -4.05 -4.31 -9.39
C GLN A 79 -4.27 -5.81 -9.17
N LEU A 80 -3.20 -6.57 -8.99
CA LEU A 80 -3.25 -8.01 -8.78
C LEU A 80 -3.69 -8.37 -7.34
N ALA A 81 -3.30 -7.60 -6.35
CA ALA A 81 -3.66 -7.82 -4.95
C ALA A 81 -4.15 -6.50 -4.31
N PRO A 82 -5.38 -6.06 -4.65
CA PRO A 82 -5.89 -4.74 -4.24
C PRO A 82 -6.18 -4.62 -2.74
N LEU A 83 -6.13 -5.72 -1.99
CA LEU A 83 -6.27 -5.73 -0.54
C LEU A 83 -4.95 -5.97 0.19
N ASN A 84 -3.81 -5.86 -0.50
CA ASN A 84 -2.52 -6.00 0.16
C ASN A 84 -2.07 -4.65 0.74
N SER A 85 -2.11 -4.53 2.07
CA SER A 85 -1.72 -3.33 2.82
C SER A 85 -0.32 -2.83 2.44
N ARG A 86 0.63 -3.74 2.23
CA ARG A 86 2.02 -3.41 1.91
C ARG A 86 2.15 -2.80 0.52
N TYR A 87 1.46 -3.36 -0.47
CA TYR A 87 1.54 -2.89 -1.86
C TYR A 87 0.89 -1.51 -1.99
N LEU A 88 -0.25 -1.32 -1.33
CA LEU A 88 -0.92 -0.02 -1.22
C LEU A 88 -0.03 1.02 -0.53
N ALA A 89 0.58 0.66 0.61
CA ALA A 89 1.47 1.56 1.34
C ALA A 89 2.72 1.95 0.53
N GLU A 90 3.35 1.03 -0.21
CA GLU A 90 4.50 1.38 -1.06
C GLU A 90 4.10 2.28 -2.24
N ARG A 91 2.92 2.07 -2.84
CA ARG A 91 2.42 2.99 -3.88
C ARG A 91 2.05 4.37 -3.29
N GLY A 92 1.50 4.38 -2.09
CA GLY A 92 1.26 5.60 -1.32
C GLY A 92 2.54 6.38 -1.02
N GLU A 93 3.63 5.69 -0.66
CA GLU A 93 4.97 6.27 -0.51
C GLU A 93 5.50 6.83 -1.83
N TRP A 94 5.29 6.12 -2.94
CA TRP A 94 5.68 6.60 -4.27
C TRP A 94 4.97 7.92 -4.61
N TYR A 95 3.66 8.03 -4.40
CA TYR A 95 2.91 9.28 -4.59
C TYR A 95 3.35 10.38 -3.62
N LYS A 96 3.65 10.01 -2.35
CA LYS A 96 4.18 10.93 -1.34
C LYS A 96 5.49 11.58 -1.81
N ASN A 97 6.41 10.79 -2.36
CA ASN A 97 7.70 11.29 -2.85
C ASN A 97 7.53 12.22 -4.07
N ARG A 98 6.41 12.11 -4.80
CA ARG A 98 6.02 13.00 -5.89
C ARG A 98 5.18 14.20 -5.44
N ARG A 99 4.95 14.35 -4.13
CA ARG A 99 4.09 15.38 -3.53
C ARG A 99 2.64 15.33 -4.02
N ASP A 100 2.20 14.18 -4.53
CA ASP A 100 0.79 13.91 -4.86
C ASP A 100 0.08 13.44 -3.59
N TRP A 101 -0.19 14.41 -2.70
CA TRP A 101 -0.69 14.15 -1.34
C TRP A 101 -2.05 13.49 -1.33
N GLU A 102 -2.92 13.80 -2.30
CA GLU A 102 -4.27 13.24 -2.37
C GLU A 102 -4.23 11.76 -2.75
N ARG A 103 -3.46 11.38 -3.78
CA ARG A 103 -3.31 9.96 -4.13
C ARG A 103 -2.54 9.18 -3.08
N SER A 104 -1.52 9.79 -2.49
CA SER A 104 -0.78 9.21 -1.38
C SER A 104 -1.70 8.90 -0.19
N TYR A 105 -2.51 9.88 0.23
CA TYR A 105 -3.47 9.71 1.31
C TYR A 105 -4.48 8.60 0.98
N ALA A 106 -5.03 8.60 -0.24
CA ALA A 106 -6.02 7.59 -0.66
C ALA A 106 -5.46 6.16 -0.63
N ASP A 107 -4.22 5.97 -1.09
CA ASP A 107 -3.56 4.66 -1.05
C ASP A 107 -3.29 4.20 0.38
N PHE A 108 -2.82 5.11 1.26
CA PHE A 108 -2.63 4.76 2.66
C PHE A 108 -3.95 4.49 3.40
N ASP A 109 -5.03 5.20 3.09
CA ASP A 109 -6.36 4.94 3.66
C ASP A 109 -6.87 3.54 3.29
N GLN A 110 -6.68 3.16 2.02
CA GLN A 110 -6.94 1.79 1.58
C GLN A 110 -6.02 0.79 2.29
N ALA A 111 -4.74 1.13 2.49
CA ALA A 111 -3.80 0.26 3.21
C ALA A 111 -4.22 0.04 4.68
N VAL A 112 -4.77 1.07 5.35
CA VAL A 112 -5.34 0.94 6.71
C VAL A 112 -6.53 -0.02 6.73
N THR A 113 -7.41 0.08 5.74
CA THR A 113 -8.57 -0.80 5.59
C THR A 113 -8.14 -2.24 5.32
N ALA A 114 -7.18 -2.42 4.42
CA ALA A 114 -6.59 -3.71 4.05
C ALA A 114 -5.85 -4.39 5.20
N ALA A 115 -5.11 -3.64 6.03
CA ALA A 115 -4.38 -4.20 7.16
C ALA A 115 -5.32 -4.95 8.13
N GLY A 116 -6.55 -4.46 8.32
CA GLY A 116 -7.57 -5.12 9.15
C GLY A 116 -8.06 -6.46 8.60
N LEU A 117 -7.82 -6.75 7.31
CA LEU A 117 -8.16 -8.03 6.67
C LEU A 117 -7.00 -9.03 6.73
N SER A 118 -5.77 -8.57 6.95
CA SER A 118 -4.59 -9.42 7.18
C SER A 118 -4.53 -9.90 8.63
N SER A 119 -4.17 -11.17 8.86
CA SER A 119 -4.08 -11.77 10.20
C SER A 119 -2.67 -11.68 10.79
N GLY A 120 -2.57 -11.23 12.05
CA GLY A 120 -1.36 -11.36 12.90
C GLY A 120 -0.79 -10.04 13.45
N GLU A 121 0.30 -10.13 14.23
CA GLU A 121 1.00 -8.97 14.85
C GLU A 121 1.53 -7.93 13.85
N ARG A 122 1.67 -8.30 12.57
CA ARG A 122 2.07 -7.37 11.51
C ARG A 122 0.98 -6.33 11.18
N THR A 123 -0.28 -6.62 11.49
CA THR A 123 -1.41 -5.71 11.26
C THR A 123 -1.25 -4.36 11.96
N GLY A 124 -0.76 -4.36 13.20
CA GLY A 124 -0.52 -3.13 13.96
C GLY A 124 0.55 -2.24 13.31
N ARG A 125 1.67 -2.86 12.89
CA ARG A 125 2.78 -2.17 12.23
C ARG A 125 2.41 -1.63 10.86
N ASP A 126 1.74 -2.42 10.03
CA ASP A 126 1.29 -2.00 8.70
C ASP A 126 0.29 -0.85 8.80
N LYS A 127 -0.67 -0.96 9.73
CA LYS A 127 -1.64 0.11 10.01
C LYS A 127 -0.96 1.38 10.51
N ALA A 128 -0.01 1.26 11.45
CA ALA A 128 0.75 2.41 11.94
C ALA A 128 1.56 3.08 10.82
N ARG A 129 2.21 2.31 9.95
CA ARG A 129 2.92 2.84 8.77
C ARG A 129 1.98 3.63 7.86
N ALA A 130 0.83 3.07 7.52
CA ALA A 130 -0.12 3.73 6.63
C ALA A 130 -0.72 5.00 7.26
N LEU A 131 -1.11 4.97 8.53
CA LEU A 131 -1.61 6.14 9.25
C LEU A 131 -0.55 7.27 9.34
N ARG A 132 0.73 6.92 9.53
CA ARG A 132 1.82 7.90 9.46
C ARG A 132 1.96 8.51 8.06
N GLY A 133 1.80 7.72 7.00
CA GLY A 133 1.78 8.20 5.62
C GLY A 133 0.66 9.22 5.37
N MET A 134 -0.55 8.91 5.83
CA MET A 134 -1.70 9.83 5.79
C MET A 134 -1.44 11.10 6.60
N ALA A 135 -0.85 10.96 7.81
CA ALA A 135 -0.52 12.10 8.65
C ALA A 135 0.49 13.03 7.99
N PHE A 136 1.52 12.46 7.35
CA PHE A 136 2.50 13.24 6.59
C PHE A 136 1.82 14.05 5.48
N ALA A 137 0.95 13.42 4.68
CA ALA A 137 0.20 14.12 3.64
C ALA A 137 -0.65 15.28 4.22
N ARG A 138 -1.26 15.09 5.41
CA ARG A 138 -2.00 16.15 6.11
C ARG A 138 -1.10 17.27 6.64
N VAL A 139 0.11 16.97 7.12
CA VAL A 139 1.09 17.98 7.53
C VAL A 139 1.49 18.85 6.34
N GLU A 140 1.78 18.25 5.18
CA GLU A 140 2.14 18.98 3.97
C GLU A 140 0.99 19.82 3.39
N GLN A 141 -0.26 19.51 3.79
CA GLN A 141 -1.46 20.30 3.48
C GLN A 141 -1.82 21.30 4.59
N ASP A 142 -0.96 21.51 5.60
CA ASP A 142 -1.21 22.35 6.79
C ASP A 142 -2.43 21.93 7.64
N ARG A 143 -2.90 20.69 7.47
CA ARG A 143 -4.01 20.09 8.24
C ARG A 143 -3.49 19.42 9.51
N LEU A 144 -2.87 20.21 10.39
CA LEU A 144 -2.12 19.71 11.55
C LEU A 144 -2.98 18.95 12.57
N ASP A 145 -4.25 19.34 12.73
CA ASP A 145 -5.17 18.65 13.65
C ASP A 145 -5.56 17.26 13.14
N ASP A 146 -5.74 17.11 11.83
CA ASP A 146 -6.03 15.81 11.22
C ASP A 146 -4.79 14.92 11.28
N ALA A 147 -3.61 15.47 10.99
CA ALA A 147 -2.34 14.77 11.15
C ALA A 147 -2.15 14.26 12.59
N ARG A 148 -2.47 15.08 13.60
CA ARG A 148 -2.39 14.69 15.01
C ARG A 148 -3.30 13.49 15.33
N LYS A 149 -4.55 13.52 14.87
CA LYS A 149 -5.50 12.42 15.07
C LYS A 149 -4.99 11.13 14.45
N LEU A 150 -4.47 11.20 13.22
CA LEU A 150 -3.91 10.06 12.51
C LEU A 150 -2.68 9.48 13.22
N LEU A 151 -1.77 10.32 13.72
CA LEU A 151 -0.60 9.87 14.47
C LEU A 151 -0.97 9.25 15.83
N ASN A 152 -1.99 9.76 16.51
CA ASN A 152 -2.51 9.13 17.73
C ASN A 152 -3.09 7.74 17.44
N GLN A 153 -3.82 7.60 16.33
CA GLN A 153 -4.31 6.29 15.86
C GLN A 153 -3.14 5.36 15.50
N ALA A 154 -2.09 5.88 14.88
CA ALA A 154 -0.89 5.10 14.54
C ALA A 154 -0.19 4.59 15.80
N LEU A 155 -0.07 5.43 16.84
CA LEU A 155 0.53 5.05 18.11
C LEU A 155 -0.34 4.02 18.87
N ALA A 156 -1.66 4.13 18.77
CA ALA A 156 -2.56 3.12 19.32
C ALA A 156 -2.43 1.76 18.61
N ALA A 157 -2.17 1.76 17.29
CA ALA A 157 -1.98 0.54 16.50
C ALA A 157 -0.61 -0.13 16.74
N ASP A 158 0.44 0.67 16.99
CA ASP A 158 1.79 0.21 17.31
C ASP A 158 2.42 1.10 18.40
N PRO A 159 2.16 0.82 19.70
CA PRO A 159 2.65 1.65 20.81
C PRO A 159 4.18 1.72 20.93
N GLY A 160 4.88 0.74 20.37
CA GLY A 160 6.35 0.67 20.33
C GLY A 160 6.97 1.48 19.19
N ASN A 161 6.18 2.15 18.35
CA ASN A 161 6.69 2.86 17.18
C ASN A 161 7.34 4.19 17.56
N GLU A 162 8.66 4.17 17.75
CA GLU A 162 9.45 5.38 18.06
C GLU A 162 9.31 6.47 16.99
N ARG A 163 9.10 6.10 15.73
CA ARG A 163 8.92 7.06 14.65
C ARG A 163 7.60 7.82 14.76
N THR A 164 6.51 7.15 15.13
CA THR A 164 5.22 7.82 15.43
C THR A 164 5.37 8.81 16.59
N LYS A 165 6.10 8.41 17.65
CA LYS A 165 6.35 9.29 18.81
C LYS A 165 7.13 10.54 18.41
N ALA A 166 8.16 10.38 17.58
CA ALA A 166 8.92 11.50 17.03
C ALA A 166 8.05 12.45 16.20
N ASP A 167 7.23 11.92 15.27
CA ASP A 167 6.33 12.74 14.45
C ASP A 167 5.34 13.54 15.32
N LEU A 168 4.83 12.94 16.40
CA LEU A 168 3.95 13.62 17.37
C LEU A 168 4.70 14.75 18.10
N ALA A 169 5.95 14.53 18.51
CA ALA A 169 6.76 15.54 19.19
C ALA A 169 7.04 16.73 18.25
N ASP A 170 7.45 16.45 17.02
CA ASP A 170 7.72 17.47 15.99
C ASP A 170 6.48 18.32 15.70
N LEU A 171 5.32 17.67 15.55
CA LEU A 171 4.06 18.36 15.32
C LEU A 171 3.64 19.23 16.52
N ALA A 172 4.04 18.86 17.75
CA ALA A 172 3.72 19.64 18.95
C ALA A 172 4.60 20.89 19.06
N ALA A 173 5.85 20.80 18.60
CA ALA A 173 6.75 21.94 18.51
C ALA A 173 6.28 22.98 17.47
N ARG A 174 5.69 22.54 16.36
CA ARG A 174 5.15 23.43 15.31
C ARG A 174 3.98 24.31 15.79
N LYS A 175 3.10 23.78 16.65
CA LYS A 175 1.96 24.55 17.22
C LYS A 175 2.35 25.61 18.26
N LYS A 176 3.59 25.59 18.76
CA LYS A 176 4.08 26.53 19.79
C LYS A 176 4.81 27.76 19.22
N ARG A 177 4.96 27.82 17.89
CA ARG A 177 5.56 28.96 17.16
C ARG A 177 4.44 29.81 16.57
#